data_AF-A0A9D7BM45-F1
#
_entry.id   AF-A0A9D7BM45-F1
#
_cell.length_a   1.000
_cell.length_b   1.000
_cell.length_c   1.000
_cell.angle_alpha   90.00
_cell.angle_beta   90.00
_cell.angle_gamma   90.00
#
_symmetry.space_group_name_H-M   'P 1'
#
loop_
_entity.id
_entity.type
_entity.pdbx_description
1 polymer ?
#
loop_
_entity_poly.entity_id
_entity_poly.type
_entity_poly.pdbx_seq_one_letter_code
_entity_poly.pdbx_strand_id
1 'polypeptide(L)'
;MSQFDFPRINFHGQAILDTATANNGNYEPRLTMFDQENSTAFMPPRCYLGDTVYSPPSGVRVLTDKKGNKYVPIDAVSSSNYQKWATTPLGYFTPDQLYWTLYEALGLKGANPGYWNYFGDLSMSLEQTLVTGITVPLSGGNIKTFISPTQEGCPSDVASIFGAELSFNNDYFDPNSRTSAYLSDVDSIGQMCTQIFCGTAGLYKTDSNGNPITFFAGNPVKSTARWMNLNKVLNYSDQSLLPMGGSACFYAMINVDPTSSILSTMSKYAGKNVTALFLKLMIHEVHEIREPDYTKLPVQNMSDVVGNQAAVSKNPARVSVSGSITPYFEGDMKTGSISRLLKHYNPDIQIKDPKILHPITKNGTILSVPSEVKLAPAPFIHNQNFNVVSIDLLNTISEYGTNPGELPDYAGDGDIPAYTTFQSNDFGTFYLTFQPDRGGNALVIKK
;
A
#
# COMPACT_ATOMS: atom_id res chain seq x y z
N MET A 1 0.83 7.32 24.29
CA MET A 1 0.56 7.83 22.92
C MET A 1 1.39 7.00 21.97
N SER A 2 0.92 5.78 21.74
CA SER A 2 1.75 4.63 21.43
C SER A 2 2.79 4.85 20.32
N GLN A 3 2.41 5.41 19.16
CA GLN A 3 3.34 5.58 18.03
C GLN A 3 4.60 6.44 18.29
N PHE A 4 4.59 7.27 19.34
CA PHE A 4 5.72 8.13 19.71
C PHE A 4 6.40 7.70 21.01
N ASP A 5 5.89 6.66 21.67
CA ASP A 5 6.48 6.11 22.88
C ASP A 5 7.78 5.34 22.56
N PHE A 6 8.68 5.27 23.54
CA PHE A 6 9.95 4.59 23.40
C PHE A 6 9.95 3.23 24.11
N PRO A 7 10.66 2.22 23.57
CA PRO A 7 11.53 2.29 22.40
C PRO A 7 10.73 2.23 21.08
N ARG A 8 11.24 2.86 20.02
CA ARG A 8 10.65 2.79 18.67
C ARG A 8 11.49 1.88 17.79
N ILE A 9 10.95 0.72 17.44
CA ILE A 9 11.58 -0.24 16.53
C ILE A 9 11.07 0.06 15.13
N ASN A 10 11.91 0.63 14.28
CA ASN A 10 11.58 0.98 12.90
C ASN A 10 11.99 -0.15 11.96
N PHE A 11 11.13 -0.45 11.01
CA PHE A 11 11.34 -1.47 10.00
C PHE A 11 11.09 -0.92 8.61
N HIS A 12 11.73 -1.55 7.63
CA HIS A 12 11.54 -1.28 6.21
C HIS A 12 11.72 -2.57 5.41
N GLY A 13 10.96 -2.72 4.32
CA GLY A 13 11.06 -3.84 3.40
C GLY A 13 9.99 -3.76 2.34
N GLN A 14 9.54 -4.92 1.87
CA GLN A 14 8.56 -5.05 0.80
C GLN A 14 7.34 -5.86 1.27
N ALA A 15 6.28 -5.81 0.49
CA ALA A 15 5.18 -6.73 0.60
C ALA A 15 4.60 -7.09 -0.76
N ILE A 16 3.96 -8.25 -0.80
CA ILE A 16 3.13 -8.72 -1.91
C ILE A 16 1.67 -8.55 -1.50
N LEU A 17 0.91 -7.85 -2.33
CA LEU A 17 -0.54 -7.71 -2.18
C LEU A 17 -1.22 -8.55 -3.27
N ASP A 18 -1.80 -9.69 -2.88
CA ASP A 18 -2.46 -10.62 -3.80
C ASP A 18 -3.97 -10.36 -3.83
N THR A 19 -4.35 -9.10 -4.01
CA THR A 19 -5.76 -8.70 -3.95
C THR A 19 -6.49 -9.09 -5.22
N ALA A 20 -7.59 -9.83 -5.08
CA ALA A 20 -8.43 -10.21 -6.20
C ALA A 20 -9.12 -8.98 -6.80
N THR A 21 -9.01 -8.79 -8.10
CA THR A 21 -9.66 -7.68 -8.80
C THR A 21 -10.36 -8.14 -10.08
N ALA A 22 -11.69 -8.06 -10.05
CA ALA A 22 -12.53 -7.95 -11.25
C ALA A 22 -13.16 -6.55 -11.20
N ASN A 23 -12.32 -5.52 -11.28
CA ASN A 23 -12.64 -4.17 -10.84
C ASN A 23 -13.09 -3.26 -12.00
N ASN A 24 -14.20 -2.54 -11.80
CA ASN A 24 -14.70 -1.55 -12.75
C ASN A 24 -13.96 -0.22 -12.67
N GLY A 25 -13.29 0.12 -11.56
CA GLY A 25 -12.75 1.45 -11.28
C GLY A 25 -11.80 2.01 -12.34
N ASN A 26 -11.00 1.16 -13.02
CA ASN A 26 -10.12 1.62 -14.11
C ASN A 26 -10.89 1.95 -15.41
N TYR A 27 -12.04 1.32 -15.59
CA TYR A 27 -12.83 1.41 -16.81
C TYR A 27 -14.15 2.16 -16.61
N GLU A 28 -14.46 2.61 -15.39
CA GLU A 28 -15.67 3.36 -15.10
C GLU A 28 -15.63 4.78 -15.70
N PRO A 29 -16.81 5.30 -16.11
CA PRO A 29 -18.11 4.62 -16.16
C PRO A 29 -18.28 3.70 -17.39
N ARG A 30 -17.27 3.61 -18.27
CA ARG A 30 -17.38 3.03 -19.62
C ARG A 30 -17.60 1.51 -19.65
N LEU A 31 -17.07 0.76 -18.70
CA LEU A 31 -17.37 -0.67 -18.49
C LEU A 31 -17.74 -0.91 -17.03
N THR A 32 -18.87 -1.57 -16.80
CA THR A 32 -19.35 -1.93 -15.46
C THR A 32 -19.78 -3.38 -15.43
N MET A 33 -19.17 -4.15 -14.53
CA MET A 33 -19.35 -5.58 -14.30
C MET A 33 -20.04 -5.87 -12.97
N PHE A 34 -20.25 -4.87 -12.11
CA PHE A 34 -20.83 -5.01 -10.77
C PHE A 34 -21.98 -4.02 -10.53
N ASP A 35 -23.09 -4.54 -10.02
CA ASP A 35 -24.26 -3.79 -9.61
C ASP A 35 -24.18 -3.49 -8.10
N GLN A 36 -23.79 -2.26 -7.76
CA GLN A 36 -23.72 -1.79 -6.38
C GLN A 36 -25.09 -1.77 -5.67
N GLU A 37 -26.18 -1.53 -6.38
CA GLU A 37 -27.50 -1.42 -5.75
C GLU A 37 -27.99 -2.79 -5.25
N ASN A 38 -27.60 -3.85 -5.97
CA ASN A 38 -28.02 -5.22 -5.67
C ASN A 38 -26.88 -6.09 -5.09
N SER A 39 -25.66 -5.57 -5.00
CA SER A 39 -24.44 -6.31 -4.61
C SER A 39 -24.23 -7.59 -5.43
N THR A 40 -24.47 -7.52 -6.74
CA THR A 40 -24.37 -8.66 -7.66
C THR A 40 -23.60 -8.29 -8.92
N ALA A 41 -22.98 -9.25 -9.59
CA ALA A 41 -22.39 -9.00 -10.92
C ALA A 41 -23.48 -8.61 -11.94
N PHE A 42 -23.17 -7.66 -12.82
CA PHE A 42 -23.95 -7.46 -14.04
C PHE A 42 -23.69 -8.66 -14.96
N MET A 43 -24.75 -9.42 -15.21
CA MET A 43 -24.72 -10.54 -16.14
C MET A 43 -25.86 -10.36 -17.17
N PRO A 44 -25.55 -9.94 -18.41
CA PRO A 44 -24.21 -9.64 -18.95
C PRO A 44 -23.62 -8.31 -18.41
N PRO A 45 -22.28 -8.12 -18.49
CA PRO A 45 -21.62 -6.84 -18.23
C PRO A 45 -22.14 -5.72 -19.14
N ARG A 46 -21.95 -4.46 -18.74
CA ARG A 46 -22.51 -3.29 -19.44
C ARG A 46 -21.42 -2.30 -19.83
N CYS A 47 -21.48 -1.80 -21.06
CA CYS A 47 -20.68 -0.67 -21.50
C CYS A 47 -21.54 0.59 -21.58
N TYR A 48 -21.27 1.60 -20.75
CA TYR A 48 -22.01 2.87 -20.81
C TYR A 48 -21.43 3.79 -21.88
N LEU A 49 -22.31 4.40 -22.66
CA LEU A 49 -21.92 5.22 -23.80
C LEU A 49 -21.54 6.65 -23.39
N GLY A 50 -22.12 7.18 -22.31
CA GLY A 50 -21.98 8.62 -22.00
C GLY A 50 -22.39 9.47 -23.19
N ASP A 51 -21.52 10.41 -23.59
CA ASP A 51 -21.69 11.26 -24.77
C ASP A 51 -21.19 10.61 -26.08
N THR A 52 -20.62 9.40 -26.01
CA THR A 52 -20.07 8.71 -27.19
C THR A 52 -21.17 8.39 -28.19
N VAL A 53 -21.05 8.94 -29.39
CA VAL A 53 -21.93 8.62 -30.52
C VAL A 53 -21.51 7.25 -31.08
N TYR A 54 -22.36 6.25 -30.87
CA TYR A 54 -22.12 4.88 -31.29
C TYR A 54 -23.28 4.36 -32.15
N SER A 55 -22.95 3.83 -33.33
CA SER A 55 -23.88 3.14 -34.22
C SER A 55 -23.70 1.63 -34.06
N PRO A 56 -24.60 0.92 -33.36
CA PRO A 56 -24.43 -0.49 -33.09
C PRO A 56 -24.51 -1.34 -34.38
N PRO A 57 -23.66 -2.36 -34.54
CA PRO A 57 -23.82 -3.33 -35.61
C PRO A 57 -25.10 -4.17 -35.40
N SER A 58 -25.53 -4.88 -36.43
CA SER A 58 -26.69 -5.77 -36.34
C SER A 58 -26.52 -6.78 -35.19
N GLY A 59 -27.54 -6.91 -34.34
CA GLY A 59 -27.54 -7.80 -33.18
C GLY A 59 -27.07 -7.17 -31.87
N VAL A 60 -26.46 -5.98 -31.91
CA VAL A 60 -26.10 -5.21 -30.71
C VAL A 60 -27.22 -4.23 -30.36
N ARG A 61 -27.65 -4.23 -29.10
CA ARG A 61 -28.76 -3.38 -28.62
C ARG A 61 -28.22 -2.28 -27.73
N VAL A 62 -28.72 -1.07 -27.91
CA VAL A 62 -28.52 0.04 -26.97
C VAL A 62 -29.74 0.10 -26.06
N LEU A 63 -29.52 -0.02 -24.76
CA LEU A 63 -30.54 0.03 -23.71
C LEU A 63 -30.37 1.30 -22.88
N THR A 64 -31.32 1.57 -22.00
CA THR A 64 -31.30 2.71 -21.08
C THR A 64 -31.58 2.21 -19.67
N ASP A 65 -30.73 2.60 -18.72
CA ASP A 65 -30.92 2.23 -17.32
C ASP A 65 -32.04 3.05 -16.65
N LYS A 66 -32.34 2.76 -15.38
CA LYS A 66 -33.37 3.49 -14.62
C LYS A 66 -33.04 4.98 -14.41
N LYS A 67 -31.77 5.38 -14.56
CA LYS A 67 -31.26 6.74 -14.40
C LYS A 67 -31.19 7.49 -15.74
N GLY A 68 -31.56 6.86 -16.85
CA GLY A 68 -31.54 7.45 -18.19
C GLY A 68 -30.21 7.30 -18.94
N ASN A 69 -29.22 6.60 -18.36
CA ASN A 69 -27.93 6.40 -19.01
C ASN A 69 -28.03 5.32 -20.08
N LYS A 70 -27.49 5.61 -21.28
CA LYS A 70 -27.44 4.65 -22.37
C LYS A 70 -26.28 3.68 -22.18
N TYR A 71 -26.55 2.40 -22.38
CA TYR A 71 -25.53 1.35 -22.29
C TYR A 71 -25.77 0.24 -23.31
N VAL A 72 -24.72 -0.53 -23.58
CA VAL A 72 -24.76 -1.75 -24.40
C VAL A 72 -24.44 -2.94 -23.48
N PRO A 73 -25.35 -3.92 -23.32
CA PRO A 73 -25.03 -5.18 -22.68
C PRO A 73 -24.13 -6.03 -23.57
N ILE A 74 -23.12 -6.67 -22.99
CA ILE A 74 -22.24 -7.61 -23.70
C ILE A 74 -22.90 -8.99 -23.65
N ASP A 75 -23.99 -9.17 -24.40
CA ASP A 75 -24.87 -10.36 -24.36
C ASP A 75 -24.14 -11.70 -24.60
N ALA A 76 -22.95 -11.65 -25.19
CA ALA A 76 -22.12 -12.83 -25.44
C ALA A 76 -21.39 -13.37 -24.19
N VAL A 77 -21.37 -12.58 -23.10
CA VAL A 77 -20.75 -12.95 -21.83
C VAL A 77 -21.81 -13.48 -20.88
N SER A 78 -21.57 -14.69 -20.38
CA SER A 78 -22.43 -15.43 -19.45
C SER A 78 -21.59 -15.92 -18.26
N SER A 79 -22.26 -16.43 -17.23
CA SER A 79 -21.56 -17.03 -16.08
C SER A 79 -20.62 -18.18 -16.47
N SER A 80 -20.88 -18.89 -17.57
CA SER A 80 -20.05 -20.01 -18.02
C SER A 80 -18.76 -19.60 -18.72
N ASN A 81 -18.68 -18.37 -19.26
CA ASN A 81 -17.51 -17.89 -19.99
C ASN A 81 -16.88 -16.61 -19.38
N TYR A 82 -17.48 -16.07 -18.32
CA TYR A 82 -17.07 -14.82 -17.67
C TYR A 82 -15.60 -14.79 -17.33
N GLN A 83 -15.06 -15.83 -16.69
CA GLN A 83 -13.65 -15.90 -16.33
C GLN A 83 -12.74 -15.82 -17.56
N LYS A 84 -13.11 -16.50 -18.66
CA LYS A 84 -12.28 -16.48 -19.88
C LYS A 84 -12.36 -15.12 -20.56
N TRP A 85 -13.53 -14.50 -20.59
CA TRP A 85 -13.70 -13.13 -21.06
C TRP A 85 -12.90 -12.13 -20.21
N ALA A 86 -13.03 -12.19 -18.89
CA ALA A 86 -12.37 -11.28 -17.97
C ALA A 86 -10.85 -11.40 -17.98
N THR A 87 -10.29 -12.53 -18.43
CA THR A 87 -8.83 -12.74 -18.53
C THR A 87 -8.31 -12.61 -19.96
N THR A 88 -9.14 -12.15 -20.90
CA THR A 88 -8.78 -11.94 -22.30
C THR A 88 -8.98 -10.45 -22.65
N PRO A 89 -8.03 -9.81 -23.36
CA PRO A 89 -8.22 -8.44 -23.84
C PRO A 89 -9.55 -8.25 -24.61
N LEU A 90 -10.25 -7.15 -24.32
CA LEU A 90 -11.56 -6.84 -24.91
C LEU A 90 -11.51 -6.80 -26.44
N GLY A 91 -12.41 -7.55 -27.06
CA GLY A 91 -12.51 -7.72 -28.51
C GLY A 91 -11.66 -8.87 -29.07
N TYR A 92 -10.78 -9.47 -28.27
CA TYR A 92 -9.98 -10.62 -28.68
C TYR A 92 -10.59 -11.96 -28.23
N PHE A 93 -11.61 -11.92 -27.38
CA PHE A 93 -12.36 -13.11 -27.00
C PHE A 93 -13.40 -13.40 -28.08
N THR A 94 -13.39 -14.60 -28.68
CA THR A 94 -14.25 -14.90 -29.85
C THR A 94 -15.73 -14.53 -29.66
N PRO A 95 -16.37 -14.80 -28.50
CA PRO A 95 -17.74 -14.35 -28.25
C PRO A 95 -17.96 -12.83 -28.25
N ASP A 96 -16.96 -12.02 -27.89
CA ASP A 96 -17.11 -10.56 -27.77
C ASP A 96 -16.58 -9.75 -28.97
N GLN A 97 -16.11 -10.41 -30.02
CA GLN A 97 -15.59 -9.76 -31.24
C GLN A 97 -16.60 -8.84 -31.93
N LEU A 98 -17.91 -9.11 -31.83
CA LEU A 98 -18.95 -8.24 -32.40
C LEU A 98 -18.97 -6.84 -31.74
N TYR A 99 -18.41 -6.70 -30.54
CA TYR A 99 -18.35 -5.46 -29.78
C TYR A 99 -17.05 -4.68 -30.02
N TRP A 100 -16.18 -5.10 -30.96
CA TRP A 100 -14.90 -4.45 -31.23
C TRP A 100 -15.02 -2.93 -31.48
N THR A 101 -15.97 -2.51 -32.32
CA THR A 101 -16.19 -1.09 -32.63
C THR A 101 -16.73 -0.30 -31.45
N LEU A 102 -17.46 -0.96 -30.53
CA LEU A 102 -17.88 -0.36 -29.27
C LEU A 102 -16.67 -0.11 -28.37
N TYR A 103 -15.83 -1.13 -28.17
CA TYR A 103 -14.63 -0.99 -27.35
C TYR A 103 -13.68 0.06 -27.91
N GLU A 104 -13.53 0.14 -29.23
CA GLU A 104 -12.74 1.19 -29.88
C GLU A 104 -13.33 2.58 -29.64
N ALA A 105 -14.64 2.76 -29.80
CA ALA A 105 -15.33 4.03 -29.54
C ALA A 105 -15.24 4.48 -28.08
N LEU A 106 -15.17 3.53 -27.14
CA LEU A 106 -15.02 3.80 -25.71
C LEU A 106 -13.56 3.90 -25.25
N GLY A 107 -12.58 3.64 -26.12
CA GLY A 107 -11.17 3.55 -25.75
C GLY A 107 -10.86 2.42 -24.77
N LEU A 108 -11.58 1.30 -24.89
CA LEU A 108 -11.45 0.07 -24.10
C LEU A 108 -10.86 -1.09 -24.91
N LYS A 109 -10.66 -0.93 -26.21
CA LYS A 109 -10.13 -1.97 -27.09
C LYS A 109 -8.76 -2.45 -26.60
N GLY A 110 -8.62 -3.76 -26.40
CA GLY A 110 -7.40 -4.36 -25.87
C GLY A 110 -7.22 -4.23 -24.35
N ALA A 111 -8.10 -3.50 -23.66
CA ALA A 111 -8.07 -3.44 -22.20
C ALA A 111 -8.45 -4.79 -21.60
N ASN A 112 -7.96 -5.09 -20.40
CA ASN A 112 -8.21 -6.35 -19.72
C ASN A 112 -9.24 -6.18 -18.58
N PRO A 113 -10.44 -6.77 -18.66
CA PRO A 113 -11.48 -6.56 -17.65
C PRO A 113 -11.09 -7.05 -16.25
N GLY A 114 -10.33 -8.15 -16.18
CA GLY A 114 -9.71 -8.68 -14.96
C GLY A 114 -8.45 -7.90 -14.60
N TYR A 115 -8.54 -6.56 -14.63
CA TYR A 115 -7.49 -5.62 -14.29
C TYR A 115 -6.69 -6.06 -13.06
N TRP A 116 -5.39 -5.81 -13.07
CA TRP A 116 -4.44 -6.15 -12.01
C TRP A 116 -4.37 -7.65 -11.70
N ASN A 117 -5.29 -8.24 -10.95
CA ASN A 117 -5.10 -9.60 -10.44
C ASN A 117 -6.42 -10.37 -10.22
N TYR A 118 -6.97 -10.91 -11.29
CA TYR A 118 -8.23 -11.67 -11.30
C TYR A 118 -8.19 -12.90 -10.37
N PHE A 119 -7.04 -13.55 -10.26
CA PHE A 119 -6.86 -14.78 -9.46
C PHE A 119 -6.25 -14.54 -8.08
N GLY A 120 -6.22 -13.29 -7.62
CA GLY A 120 -5.82 -12.98 -6.25
C GLY A 120 -6.69 -13.66 -5.20
N ASP A 121 -6.20 -13.76 -3.98
CA ASP A 121 -6.89 -14.38 -2.84
C ASP A 121 -7.02 -13.44 -1.63
N LEU A 122 -6.77 -12.15 -1.84
CA LEU A 122 -6.79 -11.08 -0.85
C LEU A 122 -5.63 -11.12 0.15
N SER A 123 -4.70 -12.07 0.02
CA SER A 123 -3.59 -12.20 0.97
C SER A 123 -2.60 -11.04 0.88
N MET A 124 -1.96 -10.75 2.01
CA MET A 124 -0.84 -9.82 2.12
C MET A 124 0.33 -10.53 2.79
N SER A 125 1.48 -10.57 2.13
CA SER A 125 2.70 -11.16 2.68
C SER A 125 3.79 -10.11 2.77
N LEU A 126 4.49 -10.04 3.90
CA LEU A 126 5.67 -9.21 4.06
C LEU A 126 6.90 -9.97 3.55
N GLU A 127 7.79 -9.25 2.85
CA GLU A 127 9.05 -9.78 2.33
C GLU A 127 10.20 -8.88 2.78
N GLN A 128 11.21 -9.44 3.45
CA GLN A 128 12.41 -8.70 3.86
C GLN A 128 12.08 -7.44 4.65
N THR A 129 11.03 -7.48 5.48
CA THR A 129 10.63 -6.35 6.32
C THR A 129 11.45 -6.32 7.59
N LEU A 130 12.67 -5.80 7.47
CA LEU A 130 13.71 -5.90 8.49
C LEU A 130 13.72 -4.70 9.43
N VAL A 131 14.10 -4.92 10.68
CA VAL A 131 14.41 -3.86 11.64
C VAL A 131 15.70 -3.17 11.22
N THR A 132 15.58 -1.91 10.80
CA THR A 132 16.68 -1.08 10.28
C THR A 132 17.10 0.04 11.22
N GLY A 133 16.25 0.41 12.18
CA GLY A 133 16.55 1.48 13.13
C GLY A 133 15.79 1.35 14.45
N ILE A 134 16.45 1.60 15.58
CA ILE A 134 15.79 1.56 16.90
C ILE A 134 16.09 2.85 17.65
N THR A 135 15.04 3.53 18.10
CA THR A 135 15.15 4.76 18.89
C THR A 135 14.85 4.50 20.36
N VAL A 136 15.78 4.85 21.25
CA VAL A 136 15.65 4.64 22.69
C VAL A 136 16.09 5.88 23.48
N PRO A 137 15.53 6.12 24.68
CA PRO A 137 16.12 7.02 25.65
C PRO A 137 17.37 6.38 26.26
N LEU A 138 18.42 7.18 26.42
CA LEU A 138 19.67 6.85 27.10
C LEU A 138 19.68 7.45 28.51
N SER A 139 20.64 7.00 29.33
CA SER A 139 20.91 7.61 30.63
C SER A 139 21.18 9.12 30.47
N GLY A 140 20.52 9.95 31.29
CA GLY A 140 20.62 11.40 31.21
C GLY A 140 19.57 12.10 30.33
N GLY A 141 18.57 11.38 29.81
CA GLY A 141 17.43 11.97 29.10
C GLY A 141 17.64 12.20 27.61
N ASN A 142 18.82 11.87 27.07
CA ASN A 142 19.10 11.95 25.65
C ASN A 142 18.38 10.84 24.88
N ILE A 143 17.79 11.17 23.73
CA ILE A 143 17.18 10.19 22.84
C ILE A 143 18.13 9.92 21.68
N LYS A 144 18.44 8.65 21.42
CA LYS A 144 19.32 8.24 20.32
C LYS A 144 18.61 7.25 19.42
N THR A 145 18.75 7.45 18.11
CA THR A 145 18.39 6.47 17.08
C THR A 145 19.64 5.73 16.67
N PHE A 146 19.64 4.42 16.84
CA PHE A 146 20.65 3.52 16.28
C PHE A 146 20.14 3.02 14.92
N ILE A 147 21.03 2.88 13.95
CA ILE A 147 20.70 2.45 12.58
C ILE A 147 21.67 1.36 12.13
N SER A 148 21.21 0.43 11.31
CA SER A 148 22.10 -0.55 10.68
C SER A 148 22.85 0.10 9.50
N PRO A 149 24.16 -0.17 9.30
CA PRO A 149 25.05 -1.06 10.06
C PRO A 149 25.73 -0.38 11.27
N THR A 150 25.61 0.95 11.41
CA THR A 150 26.32 1.74 12.42
C THR A 150 25.63 1.71 13.78
N GLN A 151 25.92 0.67 14.57
CA GLN A 151 25.34 0.42 15.90
C GLN A 151 26.26 0.83 17.06
N GLU A 152 27.19 1.76 16.84
CA GLU A 152 28.18 2.15 17.86
C GLU A 152 27.51 2.69 19.15
N GLY A 153 27.86 2.07 20.28
CA GLY A 153 27.28 2.36 21.60
C GLY A 153 25.83 1.89 21.77
N CYS A 154 25.33 1.01 20.89
CA CYS A 154 24.02 0.40 21.04
C CYS A 154 24.01 -0.62 22.18
N PRO A 155 23.08 -0.52 23.14
CA PRO A 155 22.88 -1.55 24.15
C PRO A 155 22.65 -2.93 23.53
N SER A 156 23.15 -4.00 24.15
CA SER A 156 23.12 -5.36 23.58
C SER A 156 21.72 -5.92 23.38
N ASP A 157 20.79 -5.61 24.29
CA ASP A 157 19.38 -5.97 24.17
C ASP A 157 18.73 -5.33 22.94
N VAL A 158 19.05 -4.06 22.66
CA VAL A 158 18.60 -3.35 21.45
C VAL A 158 19.31 -3.87 20.19
N ALA A 159 20.63 -4.08 20.27
CA ALA A 159 21.44 -4.56 19.16
C ALA A 159 20.95 -5.93 18.64
N SER A 160 20.47 -6.79 19.55
CA SER A 160 20.00 -8.14 19.21
C SER A 160 18.84 -8.14 18.20
N ILE A 161 18.00 -7.09 18.22
CA ILE A 161 16.76 -6.96 17.45
C ILE A 161 17.03 -6.53 16.00
N PHE A 162 18.15 -5.87 15.70
CA PHE A 162 18.45 -5.44 14.33
C PHE A 162 18.48 -6.62 13.35
N GLY A 163 17.93 -6.40 12.16
CA GLY A 163 17.78 -7.44 11.14
C GLY A 163 16.76 -8.53 11.48
N ALA A 164 16.00 -8.40 12.57
CA ALA A 164 14.81 -9.22 12.75
C ALA A 164 13.74 -8.82 11.73
N GLU A 165 12.95 -9.78 11.27
CA GLU A 165 11.95 -9.65 10.23
C GLU A 165 10.54 -9.62 10.83
N LEU A 166 9.78 -8.59 10.48
CA LEU A 166 8.34 -8.52 10.76
C LEU A 166 7.61 -9.40 9.76
N SER A 167 6.76 -10.30 10.26
CA SER A 167 5.96 -11.19 9.41
C SER A 167 4.53 -11.33 9.92
N PHE A 168 3.62 -11.63 8.99
CA PHE A 168 2.23 -11.97 9.26
C PHE A 168 1.94 -13.47 9.12
N ASN A 169 2.97 -14.31 8.95
CA ASN A 169 2.81 -15.75 8.81
C ASN A 169 2.31 -16.39 10.12
N ASN A 170 1.49 -17.44 10.00
CA ASN A 170 1.00 -18.19 11.15
C ASN A 170 2.13 -18.90 11.91
N ASP A 171 3.08 -19.45 11.16
CA ASP A 171 4.33 -20.04 11.66
C ASP A 171 5.50 -19.56 10.80
N TYR A 172 6.29 -18.59 11.27
CA TYR A 172 7.34 -17.98 10.43
C TYR A 172 8.44 -18.95 9.98
N PHE A 173 8.75 -19.97 10.79
CA PHE A 173 9.89 -20.86 10.52
C PHE A 173 9.51 -22.09 9.69
N ASP A 174 8.21 -22.34 9.48
CA ASP A 174 7.75 -23.33 8.50
C ASP A 174 7.79 -22.71 7.08
N PRO A 175 8.61 -23.25 6.15
CA PRO A 175 8.67 -22.75 4.78
C PRO A 175 7.35 -22.86 4.01
N ASN A 176 6.38 -23.67 4.46
CA ASN A 176 5.06 -23.80 3.83
C ASN A 176 3.98 -22.93 4.49
N SER A 177 4.38 -22.10 5.45
CA SER A 177 3.46 -21.31 6.25
C SER A 177 2.75 -20.23 5.46
N ARG A 178 1.49 -20.01 5.83
CA ARG A 178 0.63 -19.02 5.20
C ARG A 178 0.65 -17.70 5.97
N THR A 179 0.62 -16.60 5.23
CA THR A 179 0.23 -15.32 5.82
C THR A 179 -1.17 -15.45 6.40
N SER A 180 -1.36 -14.84 7.56
CA SER A 180 -2.65 -14.67 8.21
C SER A 180 -3.29 -13.32 7.88
N ALA A 181 -2.59 -12.49 7.10
CA ALA A 181 -3.05 -11.16 6.73
C ALA A 181 -3.80 -11.17 5.40
N TYR A 182 -4.94 -10.48 5.37
CA TYR A 182 -5.71 -10.23 4.17
C TYR A 182 -6.20 -8.79 4.11
N LEU A 183 -6.28 -8.27 2.88
CA LEU A 183 -6.75 -6.94 2.54
C LEU A 183 -8.23 -7.00 2.21
N SER A 184 -8.98 -5.99 2.63
CA SER A 184 -10.40 -5.90 2.35
C SER A 184 -10.81 -4.45 2.10
N ASP A 185 -11.72 -4.29 1.15
CA ASP A 185 -12.29 -3.00 0.77
C ASP A 185 -13.64 -2.80 1.47
N VAL A 186 -14.03 -1.54 1.64
CA VAL A 186 -15.39 -1.20 2.11
C VAL A 186 -16.38 -1.05 0.95
N ASP A 187 -15.88 -0.96 -0.29
CA ASP A 187 -16.66 -0.83 -1.52
C ASP A 187 -16.06 -1.73 -2.61
N SER A 188 -16.93 -2.39 -3.37
CA SER A 188 -16.61 -3.29 -4.47
C SER A 188 -16.10 -2.59 -5.75
N ILE A 189 -16.14 -1.25 -5.80
CA ILE A 189 -15.79 -0.46 -6.99
C ILE A 189 -14.56 0.42 -6.77
N GLY A 190 -14.40 1.02 -5.58
CA GLY A 190 -13.22 1.81 -5.25
C GLY A 190 -11.96 0.94 -5.16
N GLN A 191 -10.90 1.33 -5.89
CA GLN A 191 -9.56 0.71 -5.88
C GLN A 191 -8.79 0.91 -4.55
N MET A 192 -9.46 0.76 -3.40
CA MET A 192 -8.87 1.10 -2.10
C MET A 192 -8.97 -0.04 -1.11
N CYS A 193 -7.88 -0.80 -1.01
CA CYS A 193 -7.55 -1.65 0.14
C CYS A 193 -7.47 -0.80 1.41
N THR A 194 -8.62 -0.66 2.04
CA THR A 194 -8.79 0.25 3.19
C THR A 194 -8.67 -0.47 4.51
N GLN A 195 -8.65 -1.81 4.55
CA GLN A 195 -8.60 -2.57 5.80
C GLN A 195 -7.59 -3.71 5.71
N ILE A 196 -6.88 -3.93 6.82
CA ILE A 196 -6.02 -5.10 7.02
C ILE A 196 -6.59 -5.88 8.19
N PHE A 197 -6.91 -7.14 7.94
CA PHE A 197 -7.17 -8.15 8.96
C PHE A 197 -5.95 -9.04 9.05
N CYS A 198 -5.54 -9.40 10.26
CA CYS A 198 -4.34 -10.18 10.48
C CYS A 198 -4.55 -11.08 11.69
N GLY A 199 -4.40 -12.39 11.49
CA GLY A 199 -4.50 -13.36 12.59
C GLY A 199 -3.28 -13.30 13.52
N THR A 200 -2.10 -13.13 12.95
CA THR A 200 -0.81 -13.25 13.63
C THR A 200 0.17 -12.23 13.08
N ALA A 201 0.84 -11.49 13.96
CA ALA A 201 2.05 -10.73 13.63
C ALA A 201 3.16 -11.10 14.61
N GLY A 202 4.39 -11.19 14.10
CA GLY A 202 5.56 -11.47 14.92
C GLY A 202 6.83 -10.87 14.37
N LEU A 203 7.85 -10.87 15.22
CA LEU A 203 9.19 -10.40 14.89
C LEU A 203 10.18 -11.53 15.13
N TYR A 204 10.85 -11.95 14.07
CA TYR A 204 11.60 -13.20 14.02
C TYR A 204 13.03 -12.98 13.53
N LYS A 205 13.94 -13.85 13.91
CA LYS A 205 15.32 -13.84 13.43
C LYS A 205 15.90 -15.25 13.52
N THR A 206 16.94 -15.50 12.76
CA THR A 206 17.79 -16.70 12.93
C THR A 206 19.13 -16.26 13.52
N ASP A 207 19.59 -16.95 14.57
CA ASP A 207 20.91 -16.68 15.14
C ASP A 207 22.05 -17.13 14.20
N SER A 208 23.30 -16.86 14.57
CA SER A 208 24.47 -17.25 13.77
C SER A 208 24.67 -18.76 13.62
N ASN A 209 23.99 -19.57 14.46
CA ASN A 209 24.05 -21.02 14.44
C ASN A 209 22.86 -21.66 13.73
N GLY A 210 21.94 -20.85 13.17
CA GLY A 210 20.74 -21.34 12.51
C GLY A 210 19.55 -21.56 13.45
N ASN A 211 19.62 -21.19 14.73
CA ASN A 211 18.51 -21.37 15.65
C ASN A 211 17.45 -20.28 15.48
N PRO A 212 16.16 -20.65 15.53
CA PRO A 212 15.06 -19.69 15.47
C PRO A 212 15.01 -18.83 16.74
N ILE A 213 14.85 -17.52 16.56
CA ILE A 213 14.58 -16.53 17.60
C ILE A 213 13.24 -15.89 17.31
N THR A 214 12.31 -16.00 18.25
CA THR A 214 11.04 -15.24 18.25
C THR A 214 11.12 -14.15 19.32
N PHE A 215 11.10 -12.88 18.90
CA PHE A 215 11.05 -11.75 19.83
C PHE A 215 9.64 -11.54 20.38
N PHE A 216 8.64 -11.68 19.51
CA PHE A 216 7.24 -11.82 19.86
C PHE A 216 6.45 -12.50 18.76
N ALA A 217 5.31 -13.06 19.14
CA ALA A 217 4.19 -13.37 18.27
C ALA A 217 2.91 -12.92 18.99
N GLY A 218 1.94 -12.41 18.25
CA GLY A 218 0.73 -11.85 18.82
C GLY A 218 -0.37 -11.65 17.80
N ASN A 219 -1.54 -11.21 18.27
CA ASN A 219 -2.73 -11.03 17.46
C ASN A 219 -3.03 -9.52 17.31
N PRO A 220 -2.80 -8.94 16.12
CA PRO A 220 -3.19 -7.56 15.84
C PRO A 220 -4.71 -7.39 15.84
N VAL A 221 -5.19 -6.24 16.28
CA VAL A 221 -6.57 -5.82 15.99
C VAL A 221 -6.69 -5.39 14.53
N LYS A 222 -7.92 -5.39 13.99
CA LYS A 222 -8.22 -4.87 12.65
C LYS A 222 -7.67 -3.45 12.47
N SER A 223 -6.96 -3.22 11.38
CA SER A 223 -6.46 -1.91 10.99
C SER A 223 -7.27 -1.32 9.82
N THR A 224 -7.38 0.00 9.79
CA THR A 224 -8.00 0.75 8.68
C THR A 224 -7.02 1.79 8.16
N ALA A 225 -7.05 2.05 6.86
CA ALA A 225 -6.25 3.08 6.22
C ALA A 225 -6.50 4.45 6.86
N ARG A 226 -5.41 5.15 7.13
CA ARG A 226 -5.33 6.50 7.68
C ARG A 226 -4.25 7.26 6.93
N TRP A 227 -4.37 8.59 6.92
CA TRP A 227 -3.35 9.47 6.34
C TRP A 227 -2.97 9.06 4.91
N MET A 228 -3.92 9.08 3.98
CA MET A 228 -3.60 8.81 2.58
C MET A 228 -2.81 9.98 1.98
N ASN A 229 -1.80 9.67 1.17
CA ASN A 229 -1.07 10.66 0.37
C ASN A 229 -0.98 10.17 -1.07
N LEU A 230 -1.73 10.80 -1.98
CA LEU A 230 -1.77 10.43 -3.40
C LEU A 230 -0.52 10.88 -4.18
N ASN A 231 0.32 11.71 -3.58
CA ASN A 231 1.56 12.21 -4.17
C ASN A 231 2.77 11.70 -3.38
N LYS A 232 2.70 10.48 -2.82
CA LYS A 232 3.84 9.87 -2.14
C LYS A 232 4.92 9.53 -3.14
N VAL A 233 4.58 9.03 -4.32
CA VAL A 233 5.52 8.76 -5.41
C VAL A 233 5.24 9.69 -6.59
N LEU A 234 6.12 10.69 -6.78
CA LEU A 234 5.88 11.83 -7.67
C LEU A 234 5.77 11.42 -9.14
N ASN A 235 6.65 10.55 -9.61
CA ASN A 235 6.61 10.08 -10.99
C ASN A 235 5.43 9.15 -11.27
N TYR A 236 4.71 8.66 -10.26
CA TYR A 236 3.47 7.89 -10.44
C TYR A 236 2.19 8.68 -10.15
N SER A 237 2.28 10.00 -10.00
CA SER A 237 1.10 10.83 -9.65
C SER A 237 0.20 11.18 -10.86
N ASP A 238 0.53 10.68 -12.06
CA ASP A 238 -0.35 10.78 -13.23
C ASP A 238 -1.71 10.14 -12.93
N GLN A 239 -2.81 10.73 -13.40
CA GLN A 239 -4.15 10.24 -13.10
C GLN A 239 -4.38 8.79 -13.58
N SER A 240 -3.68 8.36 -14.63
CA SER A 240 -3.76 6.97 -15.07
C SER A 240 -3.11 5.97 -14.10
N LEU A 241 -2.32 6.44 -13.13
CA LEU A 241 -1.52 5.64 -12.19
C LEU A 241 -1.97 5.79 -10.72
N LEU A 242 -3.21 6.23 -10.49
CA LEU A 242 -3.71 6.69 -9.18
C LEU A 242 -3.44 5.81 -7.93
N PRO A 243 -3.29 4.46 -7.97
CA PRO A 243 -2.80 3.71 -6.80
C PRO A 243 -1.27 3.73 -6.63
N MET A 244 -0.51 3.80 -7.73
CA MET A 244 0.96 3.71 -7.74
C MET A 244 1.64 4.96 -7.15
N GLY A 245 1.03 6.13 -7.33
CA GLY A 245 1.48 7.39 -6.71
C GLY A 245 1.21 7.49 -5.21
N GLY A 246 0.39 6.59 -4.67
CA GLY A 246 -0.22 6.71 -3.35
C GLY A 246 0.55 6.08 -2.19
N SER A 247 0.11 6.41 -0.98
CA SER A 247 0.43 5.68 0.24
C SER A 247 -0.70 5.74 1.26
N ALA A 248 -0.70 4.76 2.18
CA ALA A 248 -1.61 4.73 3.31
C ALA A 248 -0.92 4.19 4.56
N CYS A 249 -1.26 4.76 5.72
CA CYS A 249 -0.84 4.27 7.03
C CYS A 249 -1.93 3.40 7.67
N PHE A 250 -1.49 2.33 8.31
CA PHE A 250 -2.31 1.34 9.01
C PHE A 250 -1.79 1.24 10.45
N TYR A 251 -2.71 1.18 11.40
CA TYR A 251 -2.41 1.16 12.82
C TYR A 251 -3.12 0.02 13.52
N ALA A 252 -2.37 -0.75 14.30
CA ALA A 252 -2.93 -1.85 15.08
C ALA A 252 -2.20 -2.02 16.41
N MET A 253 -2.97 -2.15 17.49
CA MET A 253 -2.48 -2.76 18.72
C MET A 253 -2.32 -4.28 18.49
N ILE A 254 -1.22 -4.83 18.98
CA ILE A 254 -0.90 -6.25 18.96
C ILE A 254 -0.95 -6.76 20.40
N ASN A 255 -1.88 -7.69 20.67
CA ASN A 255 -1.86 -8.46 21.91
C ASN A 255 -0.73 -9.47 21.81
N VAL A 256 0.24 -9.40 22.73
CA VAL A 256 1.44 -10.22 22.72
C VAL A 256 1.44 -11.14 23.94
N ASP A 257 2.00 -12.35 23.79
CA ASP A 257 2.21 -13.25 24.93
C ASP A 257 3.03 -12.54 26.03
N PRO A 258 2.55 -12.47 27.28
CA PRO A 258 3.27 -11.84 28.40
C PRO A 258 4.70 -12.36 28.64
N THR A 259 5.02 -13.56 28.16
CA THR A 259 6.35 -14.18 28.27
C THR A 259 7.32 -13.75 27.16
N SER A 260 6.85 -12.98 26.17
CA SER A 260 7.66 -12.53 25.04
C SER A 260 8.83 -11.67 25.50
N SER A 261 10.04 -12.04 25.06
CA SER A 261 11.29 -11.39 25.44
C SER A 261 11.31 -9.89 25.10
N ILE A 262 10.61 -9.48 24.02
CA ILE A 262 10.54 -8.08 23.62
C ILE A 262 9.88 -7.19 24.67
N LEU A 263 8.92 -7.70 25.44
CA LEU A 263 8.17 -6.90 26.42
C LEU A 263 9.07 -6.40 27.56
N SER A 264 10.07 -7.20 27.94
CA SER A 264 11.07 -6.80 28.94
C SER A 264 11.92 -5.63 28.45
N THR A 265 12.35 -5.68 27.19
CA THR A 265 13.12 -4.61 26.52
C THR A 265 12.26 -3.36 26.38
N MET A 266 11.02 -3.51 25.90
CA MET A 266 10.06 -2.41 25.79
C MET A 266 9.82 -1.73 27.14
N SER A 267 9.57 -2.51 28.20
CA SER A 267 9.30 -2.00 29.54
C SER A 267 10.49 -1.25 30.15
N LYS A 268 11.71 -1.77 29.94
CA LYS A 268 12.96 -1.15 30.38
C LYS A 268 13.10 0.28 29.83
N TYR A 269 12.94 0.47 28.52
CA TYR A 269 13.10 1.77 27.89
C TYR A 269 11.87 2.68 28.02
N ALA A 270 10.67 2.11 28.16
CA ALA A 270 9.46 2.87 28.45
C ALA A 270 9.42 3.42 29.89
N GLY A 271 10.16 2.80 30.82
CA GLY A 271 10.13 3.13 32.25
C GLY A 271 8.83 2.71 32.95
N LYS A 272 8.02 1.86 32.31
CA LYS A 272 6.75 1.32 32.82
C LYS A 272 6.46 -0.03 32.18
N ASN A 273 5.63 -0.84 32.84
CA ASN A 273 5.26 -2.16 32.35
C ASN A 273 4.52 -2.07 31.00
N VAL A 274 4.97 -2.86 30.02
CA VAL A 274 4.40 -2.97 28.67
C VAL A 274 3.82 -4.37 28.49
N THR A 275 2.53 -4.44 28.19
CA THR A 275 1.81 -5.72 28.03
C THR A 275 1.30 -5.96 26.60
N ALA A 276 1.42 -4.97 25.72
CA ALA A 276 1.02 -5.04 24.33
C ALA A 276 1.88 -4.08 23.50
N LEU A 277 1.85 -4.26 22.18
CA LEU A 277 2.61 -3.45 21.24
C LEU A 277 1.65 -2.64 20.35
N PHE A 278 2.15 -1.58 19.75
CA PHE A 278 1.46 -0.78 18.77
C PHE A 278 2.27 -0.71 17.48
N LEU A 279 1.66 -1.20 16.40
CA LEU A 279 2.20 -1.25 15.05
C LEU A 279 1.66 -0.07 14.24
N LYS A 280 2.57 0.69 13.63
CA LYS A 280 2.30 1.54 12.47
C LYS A 280 2.93 0.86 11.25
N LEU A 281 2.15 0.64 10.20
CA LEU A 281 2.56 0.09 8.93
C LEU A 281 2.16 1.07 7.81
N MET A 282 3.09 1.50 6.97
CA MET A 282 2.81 2.30 5.79
C MET A 282 3.04 1.45 4.55
N ILE A 283 2.05 1.40 3.66
CA ILE A 283 2.15 0.84 2.31
C ILE A 283 2.37 1.99 1.34
N HIS A 284 3.38 1.88 0.48
CA HIS A 284 3.75 2.90 -0.52
C HIS A 284 4.57 2.28 -1.66
N GLU A 285 4.97 3.08 -2.66
CA GLU A 285 5.71 2.60 -3.84
C GLU A 285 5.01 1.41 -4.52
N VAL A 286 3.69 1.55 -4.72
CA VAL A 286 2.89 0.47 -5.30
C VAL A 286 3.25 0.29 -6.76
N HIS A 287 3.56 -0.95 -7.15
CA HIS A 287 3.72 -1.36 -8.53
C HIS A 287 2.82 -2.54 -8.84
N GLU A 288 2.02 -2.37 -9.88
CA GLU A 288 1.15 -3.39 -10.45
C GLU A 288 1.31 -3.41 -11.97
N ILE A 289 1.27 -4.60 -12.56
CA ILE A 289 1.02 -4.74 -14.01
C ILE A 289 -0.49 -4.62 -14.19
N ARG A 290 -0.94 -3.54 -14.81
CA ARG A 290 -2.34 -3.14 -14.87
C ARG A 290 -3.12 -3.90 -15.95
N GLU A 291 -2.45 -4.18 -17.06
CA GLU A 291 -3.02 -4.85 -18.22
C GLU A 291 -2.31 -6.19 -18.51
N PRO A 292 -2.32 -7.15 -17.56
CA PRO A 292 -1.53 -8.37 -17.71
C PRO A 292 -2.08 -9.27 -18.82
N ASP A 293 -1.20 -9.87 -19.61
CA ASP A 293 -1.52 -10.98 -20.52
C ASP A 293 -1.57 -12.28 -19.72
N TYR A 294 -2.77 -12.69 -19.29
CA TYR A 294 -2.97 -13.92 -18.52
C TYR A 294 -2.52 -15.20 -19.23
N THR A 295 -2.32 -15.18 -20.56
CA THR A 295 -1.80 -16.34 -21.30
C THR A 295 -0.30 -16.51 -21.18
N LYS A 296 0.42 -15.44 -20.79
CA LYS A 296 1.87 -15.41 -20.59
C LYS A 296 2.25 -15.33 -19.12
N LEU A 297 1.33 -14.94 -18.25
CA LEU A 297 1.58 -14.91 -16.81
C LEU A 297 2.07 -16.27 -16.31
N PRO A 298 3.12 -16.30 -15.48
CA PRO A 298 3.59 -17.54 -14.90
C PRO A 298 2.46 -18.18 -14.08
N VAL A 299 2.22 -19.47 -14.33
CA VAL A 299 1.35 -20.27 -13.47
C VAL A 299 2.16 -20.54 -12.21
N GLN A 300 1.88 -19.78 -11.15
CA GLN A 300 2.54 -20.00 -9.87
C GLN A 300 2.01 -21.31 -9.27
N ASN A 301 2.93 -22.17 -8.84
CA ASN A 301 2.56 -23.33 -8.03
C ASN A 301 1.98 -22.83 -6.71
N MET A 302 0.96 -23.52 -6.21
CA MET A 302 0.22 -23.19 -4.98
C MET A 302 1.10 -23.08 -3.72
N SER A 303 2.35 -23.54 -3.80
CA SER A 303 3.36 -23.45 -2.74
C SER A 303 4.04 -22.09 -2.65
N ASP A 304 4.06 -21.32 -3.73
CA ASP A 304 4.95 -20.14 -3.84
C ASP A 304 4.20 -18.82 -3.61
N VAL A 305 2.86 -18.82 -3.72
CA VAL A 305 1.99 -17.72 -3.27
C VAL A 305 0.84 -18.27 -2.45
N VAL A 306 0.91 -17.96 -1.16
CA VAL A 306 0.29 -18.76 -0.13
C VAL A 306 -1.17 -18.35 0.11
N GLY A 307 -2.11 -18.99 -0.60
CA GLY A 307 -3.54 -18.80 -0.32
C GLY A 307 -4.52 -19.63 -1.15
N ASN A 308 -4.30 -19.85 -2.45
CA ASN A 308 -5.23 -20.59 -3.32
C ASN A 308 -4.99 -22.12 -3.41
N GLN A 309 -6.08 -22.88 -3.65
CA GLN A 309 -6.10 -24.36 -3.77
C GLN A 309 -5.97 -24.88 -5.22
N ALA A 310 -5.72 -24.01 -6.20
CA ALA A 310 -5.45 -24.40 -7.59
C ALA A 310 -4.28 -23.59 -8.17
N ALA A 311 -3.51 -24.21 -9.07
CA ALA A 311 -2.48 -23.52 -9.84
C ALA A 311 -3.13 -22.54 -10.82
N VAL A 312 -2.91 -21.24 -10.62
CA VAL A 312 -3.53 -20.16 -11.39
C VAL A 312 -2.48 -19.08 -11.70
N SER A 313 -2.67 -18.36 -12.80
CA SER A 313 -1.82 -17.23 -13.18
C SER A 313 -2.10 -16.04 -12.27
N LYS A 314 -1.19 -15.70 -11.36
CA LYS A 314 -1.33 -14.57 -10.43
C LYS A 314 -0.47 -13.38 -10.86
N ASN A 315 -0.94 -12.18 -10.55
CA ASN A 315 -0.24 -10.93 -10.83
C ASN A 315 -0.33 -9.97 -9.62
N PRO A 316 0.24 -10.36 -8.46
CA PRO A 316 0.12 -9.55 -7.26
C PRO A 316 0.88 -8.24 -7.39
N ALA A 317 0.42 -7.19 -6.69
CA ALA A 317 1.18 -5.94 -6.61
C ALA A 317 2.38 -6.13 -5.68
N ARG A 318 3.48 -5.45 -6.01
CA ARG A 318 4.62 -5.28 -5.12
C ARG A 318 4.61 -3.88 -4.56
N VAL A 319 4.84 -3.78 -3.25
CA VAL A 319 4.82 -2.50 -2.54
C VAL A 319 6.02 -2.44 -1.60
N SER A 320 6.45 -1.22 -1.29
CA SER A 320 7.33 -0.99 -0.16
C SER A 320 6.51 -0.85 1.13
N VAL A 321 7.14 -1.27 2.23
CA VAL A 321 6.58 -1.21 3.57
C VAL A 321 7.55 -0.48 4.48
N SER A 322 7.05 0.49 5.21
CA SER A 322 7.82 1.22 6.22
C SER A 322 6.99 1.42 7.47
N GLY A 323 7.60 1.37 8.65
CA GLY A 323 6.79 1.54 9.85
C GLY A 323 7.57 1.41 11.15
N SER A 324 6.81 1.27 12.24
CA SER A 324 7.38 1.14 13.57
C SER A 324 6.52 0.30 14.50
N ILE A 325 7.19 -0.41 15.40
CA ILE A 325 6.60 -1.07 16.56
C ILE A 325 7.02 -0.28 17.81
N THR A 326 6.03 -0.02 18.66
CA THR A 326 6.16 0.82 19.86
C THR A 326 5.40 0.19 21.02
N PRO A 327 5.64 0.59 22.28
CA PRO A 327 4.82 0.17 23.40
C PRO A 327 3.36 0.63 23.26
N TYR A 328 2.42 -0.23 23.66
CA TYR A 328 1.04 0.15 23.90
C TYR A 328 0.74 0.17 25.40
N PHE A 329 -0.11 1.11 25.82
CA PHE A 329 -0.57 1.23 27.20
C PHE A 329 -2.08 1.26 27.26
N GLU A 330 -2.65 0.69 28.32
CA GLU A 330 -4.09 0.71 28.52
C GLU A 330 -4.63 2.15 28.52
N GLY A 331 -5.71 2.36 27.77
CA GLY A 331 -6.29 3.69 27.52
C GLY A 331 -5.79 4.40 26.24
N ASP A 332 -4.71 3.95 25.60
CA ASP A 332 -4.34 4.43 24.27
C ASP A 332 -5.33 3.90 23.20
N MET A 333 -5.38 4.57 22.04
CA MET A 333 -6.17 4.10 20.90
C MET A 333 -5.57 2.83 20.28
N LYS A 334 -6.42 1.84 20.00
CA LYS A 334 -5.98 0.55 19.42
C LYS A 334 -5.71 0.60 17.91
N THR A 335 -6.32 1.55 17.18
CA THR A 335 -6.30 1.60 15.70
C THR A 335 -5.98 2.99 15.15
N GLY A 336 -5.25 3.77 15.95
CA GLY A 336 -4.83 5.12 15.60
C GLY A 336 -3.94 5.72 16.67
N SER A 337 -3.35 6.85 16.36
CA SER A 337 -2.54 7.62 17.30
C SER A 337 -3.24 8.90 17.70
N ILE A 338 -3.12 9.26 18.98
CA ILE A 338 -3.49 10.58 19.46
C ILE A 338 -2.27 11.47 19.24
N SER A 339 -2.42 12.56 18.48
CA SER A 339 -1.32 13.47 18.14
C SER A 339 -1.83 14.84 17.73
N ARG A 340 -0.92 15.81 17.68
CA ARG A 340 -1.16 17.09 16.99
C ARG A 340 -0.72 16.95 15.54
N LEU A 341 -1.27 17.78 14.66
CA LEU A 341 -0.95 17.77 13.23
C LEU A 341 -0.22 19.05 12.86
N LEU A 342 0.97 18.92 12.28
CA LEU A 342 1.58 20.00 11.52
C LEU A 342 0.97 20.00 10.12
N LYS A 343 0.42 21.15 9.74
CA LYS A 343 -0.08 21.39 8.39
C LYS A 343 0.86 22.36 7.69
N HIS A 344 1.01 22.18 6.39
CA HIS A 344 1.77 23.12 5.58
C HIS A 344 1.06 24.47 5.51
N TYR A 345 1.83 25.55 5.64
CA TYR A 345 1.31 26.92 5.57
C TYR A 345 0.87 27.28 4.15
N ASN A 346 1.63 26.85 3.14
CA ASN A 346 1.24 26.95 1.74
C ASN A 346 0.59 25.63 1.31
N PRO A 347 -0.64 25.64 0.75
CA PRO A 347 -1.29 24.42 0.29
C PRO A 347 -0.51 23.71 -0.82
N ASP A 348 0.17 24.44 -1.70
CA ASP A 348 0.80 23.89 -2.90
C ASP A 348 2.31 24.14 -2.88
N ILE A 349 3.10 23.06 -2.88
CA ILE A 349 4.56 23.11 -2.92
C ILE A 349 5.03 22.77 -4.33
N GLN A 350 5.75 23.71 -4.93
CA GLN A 350 6.30 23.56 -6.27
C GLN A 350 7.35 22.45 -6.28
N ILE A 351 7.19 21.50 -7.20
CA ILE A 351 8.19 20.49 -7.51
C ILE A 351 9.14 21.08 -8.55
N LYS A 352 10.39 21.30 -8.15
CA LYS A 352 11.42 21.92 -9.01
C LYS A 352 12.58 20.98 -9.32
N ASP A 353 12.47 19.69 -8.99
CA ASP A 353 13.56 18.74 -9.21
C ASP A 353 13.52 18.24 -10.67
N PRO A 354 14.46 18.67 -11.54
CA PRO A 354 14.51 18.22 -12.93
C PRO A 354 14.90 16.74 -13.06
N LYS A 355 15.26 16.06 -11.96
CA LYS A 355 15.65 14.65 -11.97
C LYS A 355 14.46 13.68 -11.93
N ILE A 356 13.25 14.17 -11.65
CA ILE A 356 12.07 13.31 -11.64
C ILE A 356 11.80 12.84 -13.07
N LEU A 357 12.02 11.55 -13.31
CA LEU A 357 11.82 10.94 -14.60
C LEU A 357 10.32 10.87 -14.91
N HIS A 358 9.94 11.33 -16.10
CA HIS A 358 8.63 11.04 -16.65
C HIS A 358 8.52 9.53 -16.94
N PRO A 359 7.50 8.83 -16.43
CA PRO A 359 7.28 7.44 -16.81
C PRO A 359 6.99 7.33 -18.30
N ILE A 360 7.44 6.23 -18.88
CA ILE A 360 7.19 5.90 -20.28
C ILE A 360 6.51 4.53 -20.29
N THR A 361 5.33 4.47 -20.90
CA THR A 361 4.59 3.21 -21.06
C THR A 361 5.29 2.30 -22.06
N LYS A 362 4.93 1.01 -22.07
CA LYS A 362 5.45 0.02 -23.01
C LYS A 362 5.33 0.44 -24.47
N ASN A 363 4.23 1.12 -24.83
CA ASN A 363 4.01 1.64 -26.18
C ASN A 363 4.70 3.00 -26.48
N GLY A 364 5.47 3.55 -25.53
CA GLY A 364 6.24 4.78 -25.70
C GLY A 364 5.51 6.07 -25.33
N THR A 365 4.33 5.99 -24.71
CA THR A 365 3.61 7.18 -24.22
C THR A 365 4.31 7.75 -23.00
N ILE A 366 4.65 9.04 -23.03
CA ILE A 366 5.27 9.76 -21.92
C ILE A 366 4.16 10.28 -21.00
N LEU A 367 4.20 9.90 -19.72
CA LEU A 367 3.21 10.32 -18.72
C LEU A 367 3.64 11.61 -18.00
N SER A 368 2.65 12.27 -17.39
CA SER A 368 2.88 13.52 -16.68
C SER A 368 3.53 13.30 -15.31
N VAL A 369 4.24 14.31 -14.83
CA VAL A 369 4.69 14.40 -13.44
C VAL A 369 4.13 15.70 -12.86
N PRO A 370 3.77 15.73 -11.57
CA PRO A 370 3.16 16.91 -10.97
C PRO A 370 4.17 18.05 -10.88
N SER A 371 3.77 19.25 -11.30
CA SER A 371 4.56 20.47 -11.07
C SER A 371 4.40 21.01 -9.65
N GLU A 372 3.37 20.58 -8.94
CA GLU A 372 3.10 20.96 -7.55
C GLU A 372 2.42 19.83 -6.79
N VAL A 373 2.65 19.77 -5.48
CA VAL A 373 2.04 18.77 -4.60
C VAL A 373 1.54 19.39 -3.31
N LYS A 374 0.51 18.74 -2.75
CA LYS A 374 0.07 18.96 -1.37
C LYS A 374 0.68 17.89 -0.49
N LEU A 375 1.52 18.31 0.45
CA LEU A 375 2.12 17.37 1.39
C LEU A 375 1.11 16.90 2.44
N ALA A 376 1.16 15.60 2.76
CA ALA A 376 0.35 15.03 3.82
C ALA A 376 0.69 15.68 5.17
N PRO A 377 -0.29 15.97 6.05
CA PRO A 377 -0.02 16.48 7.39
C PRO A 377 0.94 15.56 8.15
N ALA A 378 1.84 16.15 8.95
CA ALA A 378 2.78 15.41 9.78
C ALA A 378 2.27 15.30 11.23
N PRO A 379 1.97 14.10 11.74
CA PRO A 379 1.67 13.91 13.15
C PRO A 379 2.88 14.26 14.02
N PHE A 380 2.63 14.88 15.17
CA PHE A 380 3.68 15.14 16.16
C PHE A 380 3.18 15.13 17.61
N ILE A 381 4.13 15.00 18.52
CA ILE A 381 3.93 15.14 19.96
C ILE A 381 5.12 15.88 20.58
N HIS A 382 4.86 16.63 21.65
CA HIS A 382 5.88 17.05 22.59
C HIS A 382 5.89 16.09 23.79
N ASN A 383 6.94 15.28 23.90
CA ASN A 383 7.15 14.42 25.05
C ASN A 383 7.89 15.21 26.15
N GLN A 384 7.14 15.64 27.16
CA GLN A 384 7.65 16.45 28.26
C GLN A 384 8.68 15.72 29.13
N ASN A 385 8.54 14.40 29.30
CA ASN A 385 9.43 13.61 30.15
C ASN A 385 10.86 13.57 29.60
N PHE A 386 11.01 13.62 28.27
CA PHE A 386 12.31 13.66 27.62
C PHE A 386 12.66 15.02 27.03
N ASN A 387 11.77 16.01 27.16
CA ASN A 387 11.89 17.33 26.52
C ASN A 387 12.19 17.24 25.01
N VAL A 388 11.47 16.37 24.30
CA VAL A 388 11.66 16.13 22.86
C VAL A 388 10.35 16.31 22.09
N VAL A 389 10.45 16.99 20.95
CA VAL A 389 9.42 16.99 19.92
C VAL A 389 9.68 15.84 18.96
N SER A 390 8.74 14.90 18.87
CA SER A 390 8.77 13.81 17.89
C SER A 390 7.80 14.10 16.77
N ILE A 391 8.30 14.08 15.53
CA ILE A 391 7.55 14.37 14.31
C ILE A 391 7.63 13.14 13.41
N ASP A 392 6.50 12.75 12.85
CA ASP A 392 6.37 11.64 11.92
C ASP A 392 6.21 12.18 10.50
N LEU A 393 7.30 12.12 9.73
CA LEU A 393 7.37 12.62 8.35
C LEU A 393 7.24 11.50 7.31
N LEU A 394 7.10 10.25 7.75
CA LEU A 394 7.25 9.07 6.88
C LEU A 394 6.31 9.10 5.66
N ASN A 395 5.08 9.53 5.89
CA ASN A 395 4.04 9.62 4.87
C ASN A 395 3.94 11.02 4.23
N THR A 396 4.59 12.02 4.83
CA THR A 396 4.57 13.42 4.40
C THR A 396 5.56 13.67 3.26
N ILE A 397 6.79 13.14 3.38
CA ILE A 397 7.84 13.36 2.38
C ILE A 397 7.57 12.51 1.15
N SER A 398 7.36 13.16 0.01
CA SER A 398 7.28 12.48 -1.29
C SER A 398 8.63 11.93 -1.73
N GLU A 399 8.58 10.90 -2.55
CA GLU A 399 9.70 10.18 -3.14
C GLU A 399 9.51 10.09 -4.66
N TYR A 400 10.57 9.72 -5.38
CA TYR A 400 10.49 9.43 -6.81
C TYR A 400 11.42 8.26 -7.18
N GLY A 401 10.96 7.44 -8.13
CA GLY A 401 11.76 6.36 -8.68
C GLY A 401 12.88 6.88 -9.60
N THR A 402 14.08 6.29 -9.51
CA THR A 402 15.27 6.78 -10.23
C THR A 402 15.84 5.79 -11.24
N ASN A 403 15.57 4.48 -11.09
CA ASN A 403 16.09 3.47 -12.00
C ASN A 403 14.97 2.54 -12.49
N PRO A 404 14.36 2.82 -13.66
CA PRO A 404 13.31 1.97 -14.21
C PRO A 404 13.88 0.60 -14.59
N GLY A 405 13.24 -0.47 -14.13
CA GLY A 405 13.57 -1.84 -14.46
C GLY A 405 13.05 -2.27 -15.83
N GLU A 406 12.99 -3.58 -16.04
CA GLU A 406 12.40 -4.17 -17.24
C GLU A 406 10.92 -4.47 -17.03
N LEU A 407 10.13 -4.31 -18.09
CA LEU A 407 8.75 -4.76 -18.11
C LEU A 407 8.71 -6.27 -18.42
N PRO A 408 7.89 -7.05 -17.70
CA PRO A 408 7.69 -8.44 -18.04
C PRO A 408 7.01 -8.59 -19.41
N ASP A 409 7.18 -9.75 -20.05
CA ASP A 409 6.61 -10.08 -21.35
C ASP A 409 5.07 -10.13 -21.35
N TYR A 410 4.48 -10.38 -20.18
CA TYR A 410 3.05 -10.32 -19.91
C TYR A 410 2.53 -8.91 -19.61
N ALA A 411 3.35 -7.87 -19.61
CA ALA A 411 2.85 -6.49 -19.45
C ALA A 411 2.05 -6.02 -20.68
N GLY A 412 1.02 -5.22 -20.47
CA GLY A 412 0.24 -4.56 -21.52
C GLY A 412 0.88 -3.28 -22.04
N ASP A 413 0.26 -2.68 -23.05
CA ASP A 413 0.80 -1.50 -23.76
C ASP A 413 0.80 -0.24 -22.88
N GLY A 414 -0.14 -0.14 -21.94
CA GLY A 414 -0.23 0.95 -20.98
C GLY A 414 0.73 0.83 -19.80
N ASP A 415 1.36 -0.31 -19.57
CA ASP A 415 2.17 -0.55 -18.38
C ASP A 415 3.51 0.18 -18.38
N ILE A 416 4.02 0.49 -17.19
CA ILE A 416 5.32 1.14 -16.96
C ILE A 416 6.23 0.23 -16.11
N PRO A 417 7.55 0.26 -16.33
CA PRO A 417 8.48 -0.55 -15.55
C PRO A 417 8.47 -0.18 -14.07
N ALA A 418 8.65 -1.16 -13.20
CA ALA A 418 8.88 -0.91 -11.78
C ALA A 418 10.22 -0.18 -11.60
N TYR A 419 10.27 0.84 -10.75
CA TYR A 419 11.54 1.42 -10.34
C TYR A 419 12.22 0.53 -9.29
N THR A 420 13.53 0.34 -9.44
CA THR A 420 14.36 -0.47 -8.53
C THR A 420 14.99 0.35 -7.41
N THR A 421 14.95 1.67 -7.52
CA THR A 421 15.50 2.61 -6.54
C THR A 421 14.60 3.82 -6.41
N PHE A 422 14.45 4.32 -5.18
CA PHE A 422 13.68 5.50 -4.85
C PHE A 422 14.54 6.52 -4.10
N GLN A 423 14.25 7.80 -4.30
CA GLN A 423 14.88 8.90 -3.57
C GLN A 423 13.79 9.79 -2.97
N SER A 424 14.01 10.26 -1.73
CA SER A 424 13.17 11.28 -1.13
C SER A 424 13.35 12.61 -1.85
N ASN A 425 12.25 13.29 -2.16
CA ASN A 425 12.28 14.60 -2.76
C ASN A 425 12.77 15.63 -1.74
N ASP A 426 13.75 16.43 -2.15
CA ASP A 426 14.28 17.52 -1.32
C ASP A 426 13.37 18.74 -1.43
N PHE A 427 12.59 18.98 -0.38
CA PHE A 427 11.75 20.18 -0.24
C PHE A 427 12.50 21.38 0.36
N GLY A 428 13.80 21.25 0.61
CA GLY A 428 14.63 22.23 1.28
C GLY A 428 14.54 22.17 2.82
N THR A 429 14.81 23.30 3.46
CA THR A 429 14.84 23.40 4.93
C THR A 429 13.44 23.47 5.53
N PHE A 430 13.20 22.66 6.57
CA PHE A 430 11.95 22.70 7.34
C PHE A 430 12.03 23.72 8.49
N TYR A 431 10.97 24.51 8.65
CA TYR A 431 10.83 25.46 9.75
C TYR A 431 9.63 25.07 10.62
N LEU A 432 9.86 24.89 11.92
CA LEU A 432 8.77 24.76 12.88
C LEU A 432 8.46 26.13 13.45
N THR A 433 7.26 26.61 13.15
CA THR A 433 6.79 27.92 13.59
C THR A 433 5.75 27.71 14.69
N PHE A 434 6.08 28.11 15.92
CA PHE A 434 5.14 28.08 17.04
C PHE A 434 4.53 29.47 17.22
N GLN A 435 3.20 29.55 17.08
CA GLN A 435 2.44 30.75 17.38
C GLN A 435 1.74 30.57 18.74
N PRO A 436 2.09 31.34 19.78
CA PRO A 436 1.40 31.26 21.06
C PRO A 436 -0.04 31.76 20.95
N ASP A 437 -0.99 31.06 21.60
CA ASP A 437 -2.42 31.40 21.59
C ASP A 437 -2.73 32.81 22.13
N ARG A 438 -1.84 33.39 22.94
CA ARG A 438 -2.00 34.72 23.53
C ARG A 438 -1.56 35.88 22.62
N GLY A 439 -1.20 35.59 21.37
CA GLY A 439 -0.54 36.55 20.48
C GLY A 439 0.96 36.71 20.82
N GLY A 440 1.74 37.15 19.84
CA GLY A 440 3.20 37.28 19.95
C GLY A 440 3.91 37.00 18.62
N ASN A 441 5.22 37.24 18.58
CA ASN A 441 6.03 36.86 17.43
C ASN A 441 6.19 35.35 17.37
N ALA A 442 6.05 34.80 16.18
CA ALA A 442 6.20 33.36 15.98
C ALA A 442 7.62 32.92 16.33
N LEU A 443 7.75 31.86 17.14
CA LEU A 443 9.04 31.29 17.47
C LEU A 443 9.42 30.30 16.38
N VAL A 444 10.50 30.60 15.67
CA VAL A 444 11.00 29.77 14.56
C VAL A 444 12.13 28.89 15.06
N ILE A 445 11.89 27.57 15.10
CA ILE A 445 12.92 26.58 15.36
C ILE A 445 13.47 26.11 14.00
N LYS A 446 14.76 26.34 13.77
CA LYS A 446 15.48 25.93 12.54
C LYS A 446 16.15 24.59 12.79
N LYS A 447 16.01 23.64 11.86
CA LYS A 447 16.76 22.38 11.88
C LYS A 447 17.22 21.99 10.49
#